data_AF-A0A0M3I5Q2-F1
#
_entry.id   AF-A0A0M3I5Q2-F1
#
_cell.length_a   1.000
_cell.length_b   1.000
_cell.length_c   1.000
_cell.angle_alpha   90.00
_cell.angle_beta   90.00
_cell.angle_gamma   90.00
#
_symmetry.space_group_name_H-M   'P 1'
#
loop_
_entity.id
_entity.type
_entity.pdbx_description
1 polymer ?
#
loop_
_entity_poly.entity_id
_entity_poly.type
_entity_poly.pdbx_seq_one_letter_code
_entity_poly.pdbx_strand_id
1 'polypeptide(L)'
;MSFEKIGEPAKAILHNMESYHHSALLNDRLWIFSRKYKEQPLHNWGHRVSFCGGYSAYFDIESKSWSSKEEYPSISDDENLEEVLFMLNSNIFLLLYTQFGGINFERLLQWDIGERNWSAVKHFKVDESSNLSTKDAVTRSQLIVVKQHSQINNSILFISVVDEIIRIHELSIDQQYASVALLHDISIGDKFRMRTPVMAARCCDEVYIIGGIHGCGFRFDPKTWISFNLETKSADVIEIFTARYLDSQHVEKYQRKTHPLFLLSSAFLE
;
A
#
# COMPACT_ATOMS: atom_id res chain seq x y z
N MET A 1 28.24 -12.76 -1.50
CA MET A 1 27.22 -13.09 -2.51
C MET A 1 27.56 -12.33 -3.77
N SER A 2 27.69 -13.00 -4.90
CA SER A 2 27.79 -12.35 -6.21
C SER A 2 26.38 -12.10 -6.74
N PHE A 3 26.07 -10.88 -7.14
CA PHE A 3 24.82 -10.59 -7.85
C PHE A 3 24.96 -11.06 -9.30
N GLU A 4 24.03 -11.90 -9.76
CA GLU A 4 23.95 -12.34 -11.16
C GLU A 4 22.99 -11.42 -11.93
N LYS A 5 23.34 -11.06 -13.17
CA LYS A 5 22.40 -10.39 -14.08
C LYS A 5 21.32 -11.38 -14.50
N ILE A 6 20.08 -11.13 -14.11
CA ILE A 6 18.95 -12.04 -14.41
C ILE A 6 18.26 -11.77 -15.75
N GLY A 7 18.54 -10.65 -16.44
CA GLY A 7 17.93 -10.32 -17.73
C GLY A 7 18.28 -8.90 -18.19
N GLU A 8 17.77 -8.51 -19.37
CA GLU A 8 17.89 -7.13 -19.86
C GLU A 8 16.88 -6.20 -19.18
N PRO A 9 17.23 -4.91 -18.94
CA PRO A 9 16.31 -3.95 -18.36
C PRO A 9 15.14 -3.67 -19.30
N ALA A 10 13.95 -3.43 -18.74
CA ALA A 10 12.72 -3.19 -19.50
C ALA A 10 12.90 -2.20 -20.66
N LYS A 11 13.55 -1.06 -20.41
CA LYS A 11 13.79 0.01 -21.39
C LYS A 11 14.61 -0.40 -22.63
N ALA A 12 15.37 -1.49 -22.54
CA ALA A 12 16.15 -2.00 -23.67
C ALA A 12 15.30 -2.86 -24.61
N ILE A 13 14.20 -3.41 -24.11
CA ILE A 13 13.33 -4.37 -24.82
C ILE A 13 11.97 -3.74 -25.17
N LEU A 14 11.39 -2.99 -24.24
CA LEU A 14 10.11 -2.31 -24.38
C LEU A 14 10.35 -0.88 -24.88
N HIS A 15 9.83 -0.56 -26.06
CA HIS A 15 9.91 0.77 -26.65
C HIS A 15 8.80 1.69 -26.12
N ASN A 16 9.07 3.01 -26.10
CA ASN A 16 8.11 4.05 -25.69
C ASN A 16 7.49 3.80 -24.31
N MET A 17 8.33 3.48 -23.32
CA MET A 17 7.87 3.27 -21.96
C MET A 17 7.50 4.60 -21.29
N GLU A 18 6.38 4.61 -20.56
CA GLU A 18 6.12 5.62 -19.52
C GLU A 18 7.26 5.67 -18.49
N SER A 19 7.44 6.83 -17.85
CA SER A 19 8.50 7.01 -16.85
C SER A 19 8.17 6.38 -15.49
N TYR A 20 6.91 5.99 -15.26
CA TYR A 20 6.42 5.52 -13.96
C TYR A 20 5.53 4.31 -14.12
N HIS A 21 5.65 3.38 -13.17
CA HIS A 21 4.89 2.14 -13.17
C HIS A 21 4.48 1.76 -11.76
N HIS A 22 3.39 1.00 -11.65
CA HIS A 22 3.26 0.05 -10.56
C HIS A 22 3.99 -1.24 -10.89
N SER A 23 4.35 -2.01 -9.88
CA SER A 23 4.88 -3.35 -10.04
C SER A 23 4.21 -4.34 -9.09
N ALA A 24 4.14 -5.59 -9.54
CA ALA A 24 3.62 -6.71 -8.76
C ALA A 24 4.37 -7.99 -9.13
N LEU A 25 4.65 -8.86 -8.15
CA LEU A 25 5.26 -10.17 -8.38
C LEU A 25 4.21 -11.26 -8.21
N LEU A 26 3.79 -11.88 -9.31
CA LEU A 26 2.77 -12.93 -9.28
C LEU A 26 3.16 -14.08 -10.21
N ASN A 27 3.11 -15.31 -9.71
CA ASN A 27 3.41 -16.54 -10.47
C ASN A 27 4.75 -16.45 -11.23
N ASP A 28 5.83 -16.09 -10.52
CA ASP A 28 7.19 -15.92 -11.06
C ASP A 28 7.29 -14.90 -12.21
N ARG A 29 6.34 -13.97 -12.26
CA ARG A 29 6.32 -12.85 -13.20
C ARG A 29 6.33 -11.53 -12.46
N LEU A 30 7.31 -10.69 -12.77
CA LEU A 30 7.34 -9.30 -12.34
C LEU A 30 6.53 -8.47 -13.33
N TRP A 31 5.28 -8.21 -13.00
CA TRP A 31 4.38 -7.34 -13.75
C TRP A 31 4.74 -5.88 -13.55
N ILE A 32 4.61 -5.10 -14.62
CA ILE A 32 4.61 -3.64 -14.61
C ILE A 32 3.33 -3.11 -15.26
N PHE A 33 2.79 -2.05 -14.69
CA PHE A 33 1.61 -1.34 -15.21
C PHE A 33 1.97 0.13 -15.36
N SER A 34 1.83 0.67 -16.56
CA SER A 34 2.22 2.06 -16.83
C SER A 34 1.33 3.04 -16.08
N ARG A 35 1.92 4.10 -15.51
CA ARG A 35 1.20 5.18 -14.83
C ARG A 35 1.37 6.48 -15.61
N LYS A 36 0.26 7.03 -16.10
CA LYS A 36 0.21 8.30 -16.83
C LYS A 36 -0.10 9.45 -15.90
N TYR A 37 0.44 10.62 -16.20
CA TYR A 37 0.12 11.83 -15.45
C TYR A 37 -1.33 12.24 -15.71
N LYS A 38 -2.10 12.46 -14.65
CA LYS A 38 -3.46 13.00 -14.68
C LYS A 38 -3.48 14.31 -13.90
N GLU A 39 -3.95 15.36 -14.55
CA GLU A 39 -4.18 16.67 -13.93
C GLU A 39 -5.51 16.66 -13.18
N GLN A 40 -5.51 17.32 -12.02
CA GLN A 40 -6.67 17.56 -11.18
C GLN A 40 -6.80 19.07 -10.93
N PRO A 41 -7.21 19.86 -11.94
CA PRO A 41 -7.25 21.32 -11.88
C PRO A 41 -8.15 21.86 -10.76
N LEU A 42 -9.26 21.18 -10.40
CA LEU A 42 -10.14 21.59 -9.30
C LEU A 42 -9.43 21.54 -7.94
N HIS A 43 -8.34 20.78 -7.84
CA HIS A 43 -7.55 20.61 -6.62
C HIS A 43 -6.16 21.24 -6.71
N ASN A 44 -5.82 21.92 -7.82
CA ASN A 44 -4.46 22.40 -8.12
C ASN A 44 -3.40 21.30 -7.93
N TRP A 45 -3.74 20.08 -8.35
CA TRP A 45 -2.93 18.90 -8.13
C TRP A 45 -2.77 18.09 -9.42
N GLY A 46 -1.87 17.12 -9.38
CA GLY A 46 -1.76 16.10 -10.40
C GLY A 46 -0.95 14.94 -9.86
N HIS A 47 -1.24 13.76 -10.37
CA HIS A 47 -0.60 12.52 -9.94
C HIS A 47 -0.42 11.56 -11.11
N ARG A 48 0.11 10.37 -10.84
CA ARG A 48 0.34 9.36 -11.87
C ARG A 48 -0.49 8.13 -11.58
N VAL A 49 -1.32 7.74 -12.53
CA VAL A 49 -2.32 6.69 -12.34
C VAL A 49 -2.39 5.78 -13.56
N SER A 50 -2.86 4.56 -13.32
CA SER A 50 -3.02 3.48 -14.28
C SER A 50 -4.47 3.39 -14.75
N PHE A 51 -5.43 3.81 -13.92
CA PHE A 51 -6.86 3.73 -14.25
C PHE A 51 -7.26 4.59 -15.46
N CYS A 52 -6.44 5.54 -15.90
CA CYS A 52 -6.62 6.29 -17.15
C CYS A 52 -6.24 5.49 -18.43
N GLY A 53 -5.95 4.20 -18.29
CA GLY A 53 -5.50 3.35 -19.38
C GLY A 53 -4.01 3.51 -19.67
N GLY A 54 -3.43 2.48 -20.29
CA GLY A 54 -1.99 2.38 -20.43
C GLY A 54 -1.61 1.01 -20.93
N TYR A 55 -0.44 0.53 -20.57
CA TYR A 55 0.02 -0.80 -20.92
C TYR A 55 0.48 -1.59 -19.71
N SER A 56 0.42 -2.91 -19.86
CA SER A 56 1.11 -3.86 -19.00
C SER A 56 2.30 -4.46 -19.74
N ALA A 57 3.23 -5.02 -18.99
CA ALA A 57 4.21 -6.02 -19.44
C ALA A 57 4.64 -6.83 -18.23
N TYR A 58 5.25 -7.99 -18.43
CA TYR A 58 5.87 -8.72 -17.33
C TYR A 58 7.25 -9.25 -17.71
N PHE A 59 8.13 -9.33 -16.72
CA PHE A 59 9.37 -10.07 -16.83
C PHE A 59 9.13 -11.47 -16.27
N ASP A 60 9.31 -12.48 -17.11
CA ASP A 60 9.23 -13.88 -16.72
C ASP A 60 10.58 -14.32 -16.13
N ILE A 61 10.56 -14.73 -14.86
CA ILE A 61 11.78 -15.07 -14.11
C ILE A 61 12.40 -16.37 -14.63
N GLU A 62 11.58 -17.33 -15.08
CA GLU A 62 12.05 -18.62 -15.58
C GLU A 62 12.73 -18.45 -16.94
N SER A 63 12.08 -17.77 -17.88
CA SER A 63 12.65 -17.55 -19.21
C SER A 63 13.62 -16.37 -19.29
N LYS A 64 13.76 -15.59 -18.20
CA LYS A 64 14.63 -14.41 -18.09
C LYS A 64 14.34 -13.36 -19.18
N SER A 65 13.08 -13.20 -19.57
CA SER A 65 12.67 -12.35 -20.69
C SER A 65 11.42 -11.52 -20.42
N TRP A 66 11.31 -10.37 -21.08
CA TRP A 66 10.10 -9.55 -21.06
C TRP A 66 9.04 -10.07 -22.03
N SER A 67 7.78 -9.99 -21.62
CA SER A 67 6.63 -10.13 -22.50
C SER A 67 6.55 -8.97 -23.49
N SER A 68 5.70 -9.10 -24.51
CA SER A 68 5.24 -7.94 -25.28
C SER A 68 4.49 -6.95 -24.39
N LYS A 69 4.54 -5.69 -24.81
CA LYS A 69 3.70 -4.62 -24.29
C LYS A 69 2.28 -4.82 -24.79
N GLU A 70 1.29 -4.79 -23.90
CA GLU A 70 -0.14 -4.83 -24.29
C GLU A 70 -0.89 -3.69 -23.61
N GLU A 71 -1.63 -2.95 -24.42
CA GLU A 71 -2.40 -1.79 -23.99
C GLU A 71 -3.74 -2.25 -23.39
N TYR A 72 -4.16 -1.60 -22.32
CA TYR A 72 -5.47 -1.74 -21.69
C TYR A 72 -6.20 -0.39 -21.68
N PRO A 73 -7.54 -0.39 -21.82
CA PRO A 73 -8.34 0.84 -21.91
C PRO A 73 -8.40 1.62 -20.59
N SER A 74 -8.86 2.87 -20.68
CA SER A 74 -9.22 3.68 -19.51
C SER A 74 -10.41 3.06 -18.77
N ILE A 75 -10.34 3.08 -17.44
CA ILE A 75 -11.37 2.61 -16.51
C ILE A 75 -12.25 3.78 -16.05
N SER A 76 -11.66 4.97 -15.91
CA SER A 76 -12.37 6.18 -15.51
C SER A 76 -11.66 7.44 -15.97
N ASP A 77 -12.46 8.45 -16.30
CA ASP A 77 -11.98 9.81 -16.53
C ASP A 77 -12.22 10.74 -15.33
N ASP A 78 -12.82 10.23 -14.24
CA ASP A 78 -13.11 11.02 -13.03
C ASP A 78 -11.88 11.71 -12.45
N GLU A 79 -11.99 13.00 -12.17
CA GLU A 79 -10.87 13.82 -11.71
C GLU A 79 -10.40 13.41 -10.32
N ASN A 80 -11.29 13.34 -9.33
CA ASN A 80 -10.96 13.07 -7.92
C ASN A 80 -10.89 11.56 -7.60
N LEU A 81 -10.19 10.77 -8.42
CA LEU A 81 -9.86 9.38 -8.12
C LEU A 81 -8.37 9.19 -7.97
N GLU A 82 -7.97 8.46 -6.95
CA GLU A 82 -6.64 7.92 -6.75
C GLU A 82 -6.71 6.38 -6.74
N GLU A 83 -5.56 5.73 -6.85
CA GLU A 83 -5.49 4.26 -6.93
C GLU A 83 -4.46 3.66 -5.99
N VAL A 84 -4.73 2.43 -5.56
CA VAL A 84 -3.74 1.60 -4.90
C VAL A 84 -3.72 0.20 -5.51
N LEU A 85 -2.52 -0.25 -5.88
CA LEU A 85 -2.28 -1.59 -6.42
C LEU A 85 -1.77 -2.50 -5.32
N PHE A 86 -2.35 -3.69 -5.19
CA PHE A 86 -1.95 -4.69 -4.21
C PHE A 86 -2.20 -6.11 -4.73
N MET A 87 -1.66 -7.08 -4.01
CA MET A 87 -1.88 -8.49 -4.29
C MET A 87 -2.57 -9.15 -3.11
N LEU A 88 -3.54 -10.02 -3.41
CA LEU A 88 -4.25 -10.83 -2.41
C LEU A 88 -4.69 -12.13 -3.08
N ASN A 89 -4.54 -13.27 -2.40
CA ASN A 89 -4.95 -14.59 -2.89
C ASN A 89 -4.47 -14.90 -4.32
N SER A 90 -3.20 -14.61 -4.62
CA SER A 90 -2.59 -14.80 -5.95
C SER A 90 -3.29 -14.04 -7.10
N ASN A 91 -3.89 -12.89 -6.79
CA ASN A 91 -4.48 -11.99 -7.76
C ASN A 91 -3.93 -10.58 -7.57
N ILE A 92 -3.83 -9.82 -8.67
CA ILE A 92 -3.48 -8.39 -8.65
C ILE A 92 -4.78 -7.60 -8.67
N PHE A 93 -4.91 -6.66 -7.73
CA PHE A 93 -6.07 -5.79 -7.61
C PHE A 93 -5.66 -4.32 -7.71
N LEU A 94 -6.59 -3.52 -8.23
CA LEU A 94 -6.54 -2.06 -8.23
C LEU A 94 -7.79 -1.55 -7.50
N LEU A 95 -7.59 -0.86 -6.39
CA LEU A 95 -8.66 -0.21 -5.63
C LEU A 95 -8.64 1.29 -5.92
N LEU A 96 -9.76 1.79 -6.44
CA LEU A 96 -9.98 3.21 -6.71
C LEU A 96 -10.72 3.84 -5.55
N TYR A 97 -10.27 5.03 -5.15
CA TYR A 97 -10.86 5.78 -4.04
C TYR A 97 -10.77 7.28 -4.29
N THR A 98 -11.61 8.07 -3.63
CA THR A 98 -11.52 9.54 -3.68
C THR A 98 -10.46 10.04 -2.71
N GLN A 99 -9.63 10.98 -3.18
CA GLN A 99 -8.53 11.51 -2.39
C GLN A 99 -8.85 12.88 -1.78
N PHE A 100 -9.65 13.73 -2.43
CA PHE A 100 -10.01 15.05 -1.93
C PHE A 100 -11.43 15.07 -1.35
N GLY A 101 -11.63 15.87 -0.29
CA GLY A 101 -12.90 15.93 0.43
C GLY A 101 -13.14 14.75 1.38
N GLY A 102 -12.07 14.00 1.71
CA GLY A 102 -12.09 12.82 2.56
C GLY A 102 -11.62 11.56 1.86
N ILE A 103 -12.16 10.40 2.26
CA ILE A 103 -11.92 9.11 1.61
C ILE A 103 -13.23 8.40 1.33
N ASN A 104 -13.43 8.00 0.07
CA ASN A 104 -14.52 7.12 -0.36
C ASN A 104 -13.94 5.98 -1.19
N PHE A 105 -14.23 4.74 -0.84
CA PHE A 105 -13.85 3.58 -1.66
C PHE A 105 -14.87 3.38 -2.77
N GLU A 106 -14.43 3.47 -4.03
CA GLU A 106 -15.34 3.57 -5.18
C GLU A 106 -15.45 2.23 -5.91
N ARG A 107 -14.31 1.66 -6.33
CA ARG A 107 -14.27 0.49 -7.19
C ARG A 107 -13.10 -0.42 -6.86
N LEU A 108 -13.34 -1.72 -6.84
CA LEU A 108 -12.30 -2.73 -6.82
C LEU A 108 -12.24 -3.44 -8.17
N LEU A 109 -11.05 -3.49 -8.76
CA LEU A 109 -10.78 -4.13 -10.04
C LEU A 109 -9.77 -5.25 -9.84
N GLN A 110 -9.96 -6.34 -10.57
CA GLN A 110 -9.04 -7.47 -10.64
C GLN A 110 -8.39 -7.50 -12.02
N TRP A 111 -7.08 -7.73 -12.05
CA TRP A 111 -6.35 -7.94 -13.29
C TRP A 111 -6.63 -9.33 -13.84
N ASP A 112 -7.13 -9.42 -15.07
CA ASP A 112 -7.20 -10.66 -15.81
C ASP A 112 -5.86 -10.90 -16.53
N ILE A 113 -5.16 -11.97 -16.14
CA ILE A 113 -3.84 -12.31 -16.70
C ILE A 113 -3.95 -12.74 -18.17
N GLY A 114 -5.04 -13.41 -18.56
CA GLY A 114 -5.24 -13.94 -19.91
C GLY A 114 -5.61 -12.85 -20.89
N GLU A 115 -6.60 -12.03 -20.53
CA GLU A 115 -7.08 -10.91 -21.35
C GLU A 115 -6.22 -9.64 -21.21
N ARG A 116 -5.30 -9.63 -20.24
CA ARG A 116 -4.43 -8.49 -19.89
C ARG A 116 -5.23 -7.18 -19.77
N ASN A 117 -6.30 -7.25 -18.99
CA ASN A 117 -7.22 -6.16 -18.78
C ASN A 117 -7.79 -6.13 -17.35
N TRP A 118 -8.31 -4.98 -16.94
CA TRP A 118 -8.97 -4.80 -15.64
C TRP A 118 -10.45 -5.14 -15.73
N SER A 119 -10.91 -5.98 -14.80
CA SER A 119 -12.33 -6.32 -14.65
C SER A 119 -12.83 -5.90 -13.27
N ALA A 120 -13.98 -5.22 -13.22
CA ALA A 120 -14.59 -4.83 -11.95
C ALA A 120 -15.05 -6.07 -11.16
N VAL A 121 -14.77 -6.09 -9.85
CA VAL A 121 -15.31 -7.09 -8.94
C VAL A 121 -16.81 -6.83 -8.77
N LYS A 122 -17.63 -7.78 -9.25
CA LYS A 122 -19.10 -7.62 -9.39
C LYS A 122 -19.81 -7.25 -8.10
N HIS A 123 -19.36 -7.78 -6.96
CA HIS A 123 -20.00 -7.58 -5.67
C HIS A 123 -19.04 -6.90 -4.69
N PHE A 124 -18.55 -5.72 -5.07
CA PHE A 124 -17.81 -4.84 -4.19
C PHE A 124 -18.75 -4.02 -3.30
N LYS A 125 -18.58 -4.13 -1.98
CA LYS A 125 -19.33 -3.39 -0.97
C LYS A 125 -18.40 -2.62 -0.06
N VAL A 126 -18.87 -1.49 0.43
CA VAL A 126 -18.12 -0.65 1.37
C VAL A 126 -19.07 -0.36 2.51
N ASP A 127 -18.66 -0.66 3.73
CA ASP A 127 -19.40 -0.24 4.92
C ASP A 127 -19.43 1.30 4.96
N GLU A 128 -20.57 1.89 5.31
CA GLU A 128 -20.73 3.34 5.35
C GLU A 128 -19.70 3.98 6.29
N SER A 129 -19.33 3.27 7.36
CA SER A 129 -18.30 3.70 8.31
C SER A 129 -16.89 3.76 7.71
N SER A 130 -16.58 3.02 6.64
CA SER A 130 -15.27 3.07 5.97
C SER A 130 -15.07 4.38 5.20
N ASN A 131 -16.17 4.98 4.74
CA ASN A 131 -16.12 6.25 4.03
C ASN A 131 -16.15 7.40 5.05
N LEU A 132 -15.41 8.46 4.74
CA LEU A 132 -15.39 9.68 5.55
C LEU A 132 -15.36 10.87 4.61
N SER A 133 -16.37 11.74 4.71
CA SER A 133 -16.38 13.03 4.03
C SER A 133 -15.96 14.13 4.99
N THR A 134 -15.14 15.06 4.52
CA THR A 134 -14.72 16.25 5.26
C THR A 134 -15.50 17.48 4.78
N LYS A 135 -15.63 18.48 5.65
CA LYS A 135 -16.25 19.76 5.26
C LYS A 135 -15.38 20.54 4.28
N ASP A 136 -14.07 20.39 4.41
CA ASP A 136 -13.11 21.00 3.52
C ASP A 136 -12.85 20.09 2.32
N ALA A 137 -13.23 20.58 1.14
CA ALA A 137 -13.03 19.88 -0.12
C ALA A 137 -11.55 19.75 -0.51
N VAL A 138 -10.65 20.54 0.10
CA VAL A 138 -9.20 20.41 -0.16
C VAL A 138 -8.50 19.44 0.79
N THR A 139 -9.18 18.91 1.81
CA THR A 139 -8.60 17.87 2.67
C THR A 139 -8.25 16.67 1.83
N ARG A 140 -6.96 16.33 1.84
CA ARG A 140 -6.41 15.21 1.09
C ARG A 140 -6.26 13.98 1.98
N SER A 141 -6.82 12.86 1.54
CA SER A 141 -6.58 11.55 2.12
C SER A 141 -5.42 10.82 1.44
N GLN A 142 -4.78 9.94 2.19
CA GLN A 142 -3.79 9.01 1.66
C GLN A 142 -4.19 7.61 2.08
N LEU A 143 -4.12 6.65 1.15
CA LEU A 143 -4.33 5.24 1.43
C LEU A 143 -3.00 4.49 1.34
N ILE A 144 -2.70 3.67 2.33
CA ILE A 144 -1.48 2.88 2.45
C ILE A 144 -1.87 1.42 2.56
N VAL A 145 -1.30 0.58 1.69
CA VAL A 145 -1.42 -0.88 1.81
C VAL A 145 -0.56 -1.34 2.98
N VAL A 146 -1.16 -2.04 3.95
CA VAL A 146 -0.40 -2.66 5.02
C VAL A 146 0.33 -3.88 4.46
N LYS A 147 1.66 -3.89 4.54
CA LYS A 147 2.47 -5.04 4.14
C LYS A 147 2.21 -6.19 5.11
N GLN A 148 1.67 -7.28 4.60
CA GLN A 148 1.29 -8.43 5.42
C GLN A 148 1.55 -9.72 4.65
N HIS A 149 1.68 -10.83 5.38
CA HIS A 149 1.71 -12.14 4.74
C HIS A 149 0.35 -12.44 4.09
N SER A 150 0.39 -12.83 2.81
CA SER A 150 -0.77 -13.00 1.94
C SER A 150 -1.76 -14.10 2.35
N GLN A 151 -1.42 -14.91 3.36
CA GLN A 151 -2.20 -16.08 3.78
C GLN A 151 -3.12 -15.81 4.99
N ILE A 152 -3.14 -14.59 5.55
CA ILE A 152 -3.99 -14.30 6.71
C ILE A 152 -5.40 -13.95 6.22
N ASN A 153 -6.35 -14.88 6.39
CA ASN A 153 -7.81 -14.68 6.33
C ASN A 153 -8.42 -14.15 5.03
N ASN A 154 -7.78 -14.33 3.87
CA ASN A 154 -8.27 -13.78 2.59
C ASN A 154 -8.60 -12.28 2.66
N SER A 155 -7.90 -11.55 3.54
CA SER A 155 -8.13 -10.13 3.76
C SER A 155 -6.82 -9.34 3.64
N ILE A 156 -6.93 -8.05 3.42
CA ILE A 156 -5.81 -7.11 3.44
C ILE A 156 -6.19 -5.85 4.20
N LEU A 157 -5.27 -5.35 5.01
CA LEU A 157 -5.47 -4.12 5.74
C LEU A 157 -5.00 -2.91 4.93
N PHE A 158 -5.73 -1.82 5.08
CA PHE A 158 -5.33 -0.50 4.61
C PHE A 158 -5.32 0.51 5.75
N ILE A 159 -4.44 1.47 5.65
CA ILE A 159 -4.47 2.66 6.50
C ILE A 159 -4.84 3.85 5.64
N SER A 160 -5.90 4.55 6.02
CA SER A 160 -6.17 5.87 5.47
C SER A 160 -5.89 6.96 6.49
N VAL A 161 -5.41 8.10 6.04
CA VAL A 161 -5.23 9.28 6.89
C VAL A 161 -6.13 10.38 6.39
N VAL A 162 -7.02 10.88 7.25
CA VAL A 162 -7.91 12.01 6.97
C VAL A 162 -7.84 12.94 8.17
N ASP A 163 -7.42 14.19 7.94
CA ASP A 163 -7.09 15.15 9.00
C ASP A 163 -6.16 14.53 10.07
N GLU A 164 -6.56 14.56 11.34
CA GLU A 164 -5.80 14.00 12.46
C GLU A 164 -6.24 12.58 12.85
N ILE A 165 -6.85 11.84 11.92
CA ILE A 165 -7.37 10.50 12.16
C ILE A 165 -6.69 9.51 11.22
N ILE A 166 -6.04 8.50 11.81
CA ILE A 166 -5.59 7.30 11.12
C ILE A 166 -6.73 6.29 11.20
N ARG A 167 -7.26 5.86 10.07
CA ARG A 167 -8.34 4.86 9.98
C ARG A 167 -7.74 3.55 9.47
N ILE A 168 -8.05 2.45 10.15
CA ILE A 168 -7.64 1.10 9.74
C ILE A 168 -8.83 0.41 9.12
N HIS A 169 -8.69 0.02 7.86
CA HIS A 169 -9.71 -0.69 7.09
C HIS A 169 -9.27 -2.12 6.83
N GLU A 170 -10.23 -3.02 6.72
CA GLU A 170 -10.03 -4.37 6.22
C GLU A 170 -10.82 -4.56 4.94
N LEU A 171 -10.15 -4.99 3.88
CA LEU A 171 -10.78 -5.54 2.69
C LEU A 171 -10.74 -7.06 2.77
N SER A 172 -11.91 -7.68 2.81
CA SER A 172 -12.06 -9.13 2.69
C SER A 172 -12.52 -9.50 1.29
N ILE A 173 -11.96 -10.57 0.71
CA ILE A 173 -12.36 -11.08 -0.59
C ILE A 173 -12.68 -12.57 -0.49
N ASP A 174 -13.91 -12.95 -0.83
CA ASP A 174 -14.35 -14.34 -0.97
C ASP A 174 -14.93 -14.57 -2.37
N GLN A 175 -14.19 -15.32 -3.18
CA GLN A 175 -14.52 -15.62 -4.58
C GLN A 175 -14.82 -14.35 -5.40
N GLN A 176 -16.10 -13.98 -5.54
CA GLN A 176 -16.57 -12.82 -6.31
C GLN A 176 -17.11 -11.69 -5.43
N TYR A 177 -17.12 -11.87 -4.11
CA TYR A 177 -17.59 -10.89 -3.13
C TYR A 177 -16.39 -10.22 -2.48
N ALA A 178 -16.44 -8.90 -2.39
CA ALA A 178 -15.42 -8.10 -1.73
C ALA A 178 -16.09 -7.05 -0.84
N SER A 179 -15.57 -6.86 0.36
CA SER A 179 -16.10 -5.86 1.29
C SER A 179 -15.00 -5.11 2.01
N VAL A 180 -15.10 -3.77 2.05
CA VAL A 180 -14.28 -2.92 2.93
C VAL A 180 -15.07 -2.61 4.19
N ALA A 181 -14.44 -2.81 5.35
CA ALA A 181 -15.00 -2.45 6.65
C ALA A 181 -13.98 -1.64 7.46
N LEU A 182 -14.47 -0.69 8.27
CA LEU A 182 -13.65 0.05 9.22
C LEU A 182 -13.41 -0.83 10.45
N LEU A 183 -12.15 -1.08 10.79
CA LEU A 183 -11.79 -1.77 12.03
C LEU A 183 -11.68 -0.81 13.20
N HIS A 184 -11.00 0.33 12.99
CA HIS A 184 -10.74 1.30 14.05
C HIS A 184 -10.27 2.67 13.53
N ASP A 185 -10.57 3.72 14.31
CA ASP A 185 -10.03 5.06 14.15
C ASP A 185 -9.04 5.35 15.29
N ILE A 186 -7.85 5.82 14.94
CA ILE A 186 -6.80 6.25 15.88
C ILE A 186 -6.66 7.77 15.75
N SER A 187 -7.05 8.49 16.79
CA SER A 187 -6.81 9.94 16.87
C SER A 187 -5.33 10.22 17.10
N ILE A 188 -4.71 11.00 16.22
CA ILE A 188 -3.28 11.33 16.26
C ILE A 188 -2.96 12.21 17.47
N GLY A 189 -3.78 13.23 17.76
CA GLY A 189 -3.69 14.08 18.95
C GLY A 189 -2.27 14.46 19.41
N ASP A 190 -2.11 14.79 20.70
CA ASP A 190 -0.80 15.11 21.27
C ASP A 190 0.12 13.88 21.40
N LYS A 191 -0.48 12.69 21.55
CA LYS A 191 0.22 11.43 21.84
C LYS A 191 1.13 11.00 20.68
N PHE A 192 0.65 11.10 19.45
CA PHE A 192 1.38 10.58 18.29
C PHE A 192 2.26 11.64 17.62
N ARG A 193 2.07 12.93 17.98
CA ARG A 193 2.62 14.11 17.28
C ARG A 193 2.18 14.09 15.81
N MET A 194 2.29 15.18 15.05
CA MET A 194 1.87 15.22 13.63
C MET A 194 2.74 14.31 12.73
N ARG A 195 2.62 13.00 12.90
CA ARG A 195 3.26 11.99 12.10
C ARG A 195 2.33 11.66 10.97
N THR A 196 2.82 11.87 9.76
CA THR A 196 2.15 11.39 8.55
C THR A 196 2.64 9.98 8.29
N PRO A 197 1.75 8.97 8.37
CA PRO A 197 2.02 7.62 7.90
C PRO A 197 2.57 7.62 6.48
N VAL A 198 3.60 6.81 6.24
CA VAL A 198 4.16 6.60 4.90
C VAL A 198 4.13 5.12 4.54
N MET A 199 4.32 4.25 5.53
CA MET A 199 4.34 2.80 5.34
C MET A 199 3.67 2.13 6.53
N ALA A 200 3.21 0.91 6.32
CA ALA A 200 2.73 0.06 7.38
C ALA A 200 3.01 -1.41 7.11
N ALA A 201 3.14 -2.18 8.17
CA ALA A 201 3.30 -3.62 8.13
C ALA A 201 2.52 -4.31 9.25
N ARG A 202 2.00 -5.50 8.99
CA ARG A 202 1.32 -6.35 9.98
C ARG A 202 2.22 -7.52 10.35
N CYS A 203 2.35 -7.77 11.65
CA CYS A 203 2.94 -8.98 12.21
C CYS A 203 1.97 -9.54 13.25
N CYS A 204 1.46 -10.75 13.02
CA CYS A 204 0.42 -11.35 13.87
C CYS A 204 -0.78 -10.38 14.04
N ASP A 205 -1.10 -10.03 15.28
CA ASP A 205 -2.21 -9.13 15.64
C ASP A 205 -1.79 -7.68 15.81
N GLU A 206 -0.55 -7.32 15.43
CA GLU A 206 -0.04 -5.96 15.50
C GLU A 206 0.15 -5.36 14.11
N VAL A 207 -0.31 -4.12 13.93
CA VAL A 207 -0.05 -3.27 12.78
C VAL A 207 0.93 -2.18 13.21
N TYR A 208 2.09 -2.14 12.57
CA TYR A 208 3.09 -1.10 12.76
C TYR A 208 3.00 -0.08 11.65
N ILE A 209 2.89 1.20 12.02
CA ILE A 209 2.77 2.33 11.12
C ILE A 209 4.03 3.17 11.28
N ILE A 210 4.73 3.35 10.16
CA ILE A 210 5.97 4.12 10.08
C ILE A 210 5.67 5.39 9.31
N GLY A 211 6.14 6.51 9.86
CA GLY A 211 5.85 7.82 9.29
C GLY A 211 7.00 8.80 9.44
N GLY A 212 6.67 10.06 9.20
CA GLY A 212 7.59 11.17 9.43
C GLY A 212 6.82 12.42 9.84
N ILE A 213 7.56 13.46 10.16
CA ILE A 213 6.99 14.73 10.60
C ILE A 213 7.00 15.68 9.41
N HIS A 214 5.85 16.31 9.14
CA HIS A 214 5.76 17.42 8.20
C HIS A 214 5.99 18.76 8.91
N GLY A 215 7.01 19.48 8.46
CA GLY A 215 7.24 20.90 8.77
C GLY A 215 7.47 21.68 7.47
N CYS A 216 8.53 22.47 7.38
CA CYS A 216 9.00 23.07 6.10
C CYS A 216 9.56 22.03 5.09
N GLY A 217 9.41 20.75 5.39
CA GLY A 217 9.80 19.59 4.60
C GLY A 217 9.34 18.31 5.29
N PHE A 218 9.39 17.19 4.59
CA PHE A 218 9.11 15.88 5.18
C PHE A 218 10.38 15.30 5.80
N ARG A 219 10.34 14.97 7.08
CA ARG A 219 11.42 14.24 7.76
C ARG A 219 10.93 12.87 8.21
N PHE A 220 11.40 11.83 7.52
CA PHE A 220 11.20 10.44 7.94
C PHE A 220 11.74 10.20 9.35
N ASP A 221 10.95 9.56 10.22
CA ASP A 221 11.33 9.22 11.59
C ASP A 221 11.39 7.69 11.77
N PRO A 222 12.54 7.05 11.45
CA PRO A 222 12.65 5.59 11.52
C PRO A 222 12.66 5.05 12.95
N LYS A 223 12.90 5.91 13.95
CA LYS A 223 13.11 5.50 15.34
C LYS A 223 11.81 5.34 16.11
N THR A 224 10.70 5.80 15.56
CA THR A 224 9.46 5.76 16.30
C THR A 224 8.29 5.36 15.42
N TRP A 225 7.61 4.29 15.80
CA TRP A 225 6.48 3.74 15.06
C TRP A 225 5.21 3.86 15.91
N ILE A 226 4.06 3.80 15.26
CA ILE A 226 2.77 3.59 15.92
C ILE A 226 2.49 2.10 15.85
N SER A 227 2.29 1.45 16.98
CA SER A 227 1.81 0.05 17.04
C SER A 227 0.32 0.05 17.35
N PHE A 228 -0.47 -0.66 16.56
CA PHE A 228 -1.88 -0.89 16.80
C PHE A 228 -2.15 -2.38 16.97
N ASN A 229 -2.73 -2.78 18.09
CA ASN A 229 -3.13 -4.16 18.32
C ASN A 229 -4.59 -4.37 17.84
N LEU A 230 -4.79 -5.33 16.95
CA LEU A 230 -6.06 -5.64 16.30
C LEU A 230 -7.09 -6.25 17.26
N GLU A 231 -6.64 -7.01 18.27
CA GLU A 231 -7.53 -7.66 19.25
C GLU A 231 -8.00 -6.66 20.31
N THR A 232 -7.07 -5.95 20.95
CA THR A 232 -7.38 -5.01 22.03
C THR A 232 -7.84 -3.66 21.51
N LYS A 233 -7.65 -3.39 20.22
CA LYS A 233 -7.92 -2.10 19.56
C LYS A 233 -7.20 -0.93 20.22
N SER A 234 -5.99 -1.17 20.73
CA SER A 234 -5.17 -0.15 21.39
C SER A 234 -4.02 0.29 20.50
N ALA A 235 -3.76 1.61 20.47
CA ALA A 235 -2.65 2.22 19.76
C ALA A 235 -1.63 2.84 20.71
N ASP A 236 -0.35 2.56 20.47
CA ASP A 236 0.79 3.10 21.23
C ASP A 236 1.92 3.58 20.33
N VAL A 237 2.79 4.41 20.90
CA VAL A 237 4.03 4.83 20.25
C VAL A 237 5.16 3.95 20.76
N ILE A 238 5.87 3.30 19.85
CA ILE A 238 7.02 2.46 20.19
C ILE A 238 8.31 3.07 19.65
N GLU A 239 9.39 2.97 20.44
CA GLU A 239 10.74 3.36 20.02
C GLU A 239 11.50 2.13 19.50
N ILE A 240 12.07 2.26 18.31
CA ILE A 240 12.86 1.24 17.65
C ILE A 240 14.34 1.55 17.88
N PHE A 241 15.02 0.63 18.56
CA PHE A 241 16.44 0.69 18.79
C PHE A 241 17.15 -0.27 17.84
N THR A 242 18.13 0.22 17.09
CA THR A 242 19.02 -0.67 16.34
C THR A 242 19.86 -1.45 17.35
N ALA A 243 19.64 -2.76 17.41
CA ALA A 243 20.53 -3.65 18.15
C ALA A 243 21.89 -3.69 17.42
N ARG A 244 22.79 -2.76 17.78
CA ARG A 244 24.21 -2.94 17.48
C ARG A 244 24.66 -4.12 18.34
N TYR A 245 25.00 -5.24 17.69
CA TYR A 245 25.72 -6.39 18.25
C TYR A 245 25.65 -6.44 19.78
N LEU A 246 24.54 -6.99 20.31
CA LEU A 246 24.51 -7.37 21.71
C LEU A 246 25.52 -8.50 21.86
N ASP A 247 26.70 -8.14 22.33
CA ASP A 247 27.68 -9.07 22.85
C ASP A 247 26.96 -9.98 23.86
N SER A 248 27.22 -11.27 23.76
CA SER A 248 26.44 -12.40 24.30
C SER A 248 26.28 -12.46 25.83
N GLN A 249 26.53 -11.39 26.57
CA GLN A 249 26.51 -11.35 28.04
C GLN A 249 25.45 -10.44 28.68
N HIS A 250 24.58 -9.75 27.93
CA HIS A 250 23.62 -8.79 28.52
C HIS A 250 22.13 -9.09 28.25
N VAL A 251 21.79 -10.26 27.69
CA VAL A 251 20.42 -10.57 27.25
C VAL A 251 19.43 -10.79 28.40
N GLU A 252 19.86 -11.17 29.61
CA GLU A 252 18.92 -11.52 30.69
C GLU A 252 18.21 -10.32 31.34
N LYS A 253 18.72 -9.09 31.22
CA LYS A 253 18.14 -7.94 31.96
C LYS A 253 17.10 -7.12 31.19
N TYR A 254 16.96 -7.33 29.87
CA TYR A 254 16.08 -6.53 29.01
C TYR A 254 14.81 -7.25 28.51
N GLN A 255 14.60 -8.51 28.89
CA GLN A 255 13.44 -9.32 28.46
C GLN A 255 12.08 -8.93 29.08
N ARG A 256 12.01 -7.93 29.98
CA ARG A 256 10.73 -7.56 30.63
C ARG A 256 9.96 -6.39 29.99
N LYS A 257 10.51 -5.72 28.97
CA LYS A 257 9.81 -4.64 28.23
C LYS A 257 10.12 -4.57 26.73
N THR A 258 10.82 -5.55 26.18
CA THR A 258 11.12 -5.61 24.75
C THR A 258 10.14 -6.56 24.08
N HIS A 259 9.25 -6.03 23.22
CA HIS A 259 8.53 -6.86 22.26
C HIS A 259 9.58 -7.62 21.42
N PRO A 260 9.36 -8.90 21.08
CA PRO A 260 10.29 -9.71 20.32
C PRO A 260 10.29 -9.28 18.84
N LEU A 261 10.80 -8.08 18.57
CA LEU A 261 11.10 -7.53 17.24
C LEU A 261 12.55 -7.87 16.86
N PHE A 262 12.91 -9.13 17.00
CA PHE A 262 14.22 -9.64 16.58
C PHE A 262 13.99 -10.71 15.53
N LEU A 263 13.78 -10.26 14.28
CA LEU A 263 14.11 -10.89 13.01
C LEU A 263 13.47 -10.09 11.86
N LEU A 264 13.75 -8.78 11.78
CA LEU A 264 13.54 -7.98 10.57
C LEU A 264 14.91 -7.59 10.00
N SER A 265 15.71 -8.58 9.63
CA SER A 265 16.98 -8.37 8.92
C SER A 265 16.97 -9.10 7.58
N SER A 266 16.08 -8.68 6.69
CA SER A 266 16.18 -8.91 5.23
C SER A 266 14.98 -8.34 4.46
N ALA A 267 13.80 -8.21 5.07
CA ALA A 267 12.55 -7.93 4.33
C ALA A 267 12.23 -6.44 4.05
N PHE A 268 13.11 -5.50 4.40
CA PHE A 268 12.87 -4.05 4.24
C PHE A 268 13.85 -3.35 3.29
N LEU A 269 14.71 -4.11 2.61
CA LEU A 269 15.66 -3.63 1.62
C LEU A 269 15.66 -4.52 0.38
N GLU A 270 14.47 -4.80 -0.18
CA GLU A 270 14.28 -5.23 -1.57
C GLU A 270 13.02 -4.61 -2.15
#